data_AF-A0A4U0WFP6-F1
#
_entry.id   AF-A0A4U0WFP6-F1
#
_cell.length_a   1.000
_cell.length_b   1.000
_cell.length_c   1.000
_cell.angle_alpha   90.00
_cell.angle_beta   90.00
_cell.angle_gamma   90.00
#
_symmetry.space_group_name_H-M   'P 1'
#
loop_
_entity.id
_entity.type
_entity.pdbx_description
1 polymer ?
#
loop_
_entity_poly.entity_id
_entity_poly.type
_entity_poly.pdbx_seq_one_letter_code
_entity_poly.pdbx_strand_id
1 'polypeptide(L)'
;MANGGVDYREGVLFCAQGDFDTPGGLVYMEAKSPYKATTLLDNFHGRLFNSPNDVVVHSNGSVWFTDPIYGYEQGFKPEPKLPSQVYRFDPQTGDVRVVADGFGRPNGICFSPDEKTVYITDTDRIHGDGTYAFTVSLISGSQLLTTKHVFAMADTGIPDGIKCDTTGNVYSGCGDGIPVWSAGGVLIGKIRIPGGVANFCFGRRGELFLLNETKFWVVGLHADVVGALLNNKLFDASYFRRANSPPNFKAKTTQGDIDFHDFVGDKWTILFSHPADFTPVCTTELGAFAKMKDEFEKRGVKMIGLSANDLGSHDKWIQDINEVANTNLQFPIIADADRHVAFLYDMVDQQDLDNIDEKGIAFTIRSVFVIDPNKKIRLTMMYPASTGRNTAEVLRVTDSLQTGDKKGVTTPINWMPGEDVIVPPSVSTPDAKKKFGEVREVKPYLRFTNVGK
;
A
#
# COMPACT_ATOMS: atom_id res chain seq x y z
N MET A 1 6.50 -26.29 -13.78
CA MET A 1 6.90 -25.88 -12.41
C MET A 1 6.64 -24.38 -12.22
N ALA A 2 6.18 -23.95 -11.04
CA ALA A 2 6.07 -22.53 -10.70
C ALA A 2 7.45 -22.01 -10.24
N ASN A 3 7.78 -20.78 -10.62
CA ASN A 3 9.01 -20.11 -10.21
C ASN A 3 8.67 -18.71 -9.67
N GLY A 4 9.50 -17.71 -9.96
CA GLY A 4 9.34 -16.33 -9.51
C GLY A 4 7.91 -15.81 -9.56
N GLY A 5 7.55 -15.07 -8.51
CA GLY A 5 6.20 -14.58 -8.31
C GLY A 5 6.15 -13.26 -7.56
N VAL A 6 5.01 -12.58 -7.71
CA VAL A 6 4.74 -11.25 -7.17
C VAL A 6 3.28 -11.13 -6.79
N ASP A 7 3.01 -10.36 -5.73
CA ASP A 7 1.66 -10.05 -5.32
C ASP A 7 0.93 -9.27 -6.42
N TYR A 8 -0.19 -9.78 -6.90
CA TYR A 8 -0.90 -9.19 -8.03
C TYR A 8 -2.40 -9.22 -7.80
N ARG A 9 -3.04 -8.04 -7.82
CA ARG A 9 -4.47 -7.89 -7.46
C ARG A 9 -4.73 -8.54 -6.09
N GLU A 10 -5.79 -9.35 -5.97
CA GLU A 10 -6.16 -10.13 -4.77
C GLU A 10 -5.51 -11.53 -4.74
N GLY A 11 -4.44 -11.75 -5.51
CA GLY A 11 -3.79 -13.04 -5.64
C GLY A 11 -2.29 -12.94 -5.87
N VAL A 12 -1.73 -13.99 -6.45
CA VAL A 12 -0.32 -14.08 -6.82
C VAL A 12 -0.23 -14.25 -8.33
N LEU A 13 0.65 -13.47 -8.95
CA LEU A 13 1.08 -13.67 -10.33
C LEU A 13 2.45 -14.33 -10.29
N PHE A 14 2.62 -15.43 -11.00
CA PHE A 14 3.89 -16.15 -11.05
C PHE A 14 4.19 -16.66 -12.45
N CYS A 15 5.47 -16.90 -12.69
CA CYS A 15 5.95 -17.57 -13.88
C CYS A 15 5.82 -19.09 -13.72
N ALA A 16 5.16 -19.73 -14.67
CA ALA A 16 5.17 -21.17 -14.84
C ALA A 16 6.16 -21.53 -15.95
N GLN A 17 7.14 -22.38 -15.66
CA GLN A 17 8.13 -22.80 -16.65
C GLN A 17 7.57 -23.79 -17.68
N GLY A 18 6.39 -24.38 -17.44
CA GLY A 18 5.81 -25.44 -18.27
C GLY A 18 6.61 -26.75 -18.26
N ASP A 19 6.30 -27.63 -19.20
CA ASP A 19 6.96 -28.92 -19.48
C ASP A 19 6.73 -29.32 -20.96
N PHE A 20 6.89 -30.61 -21.30
CA PHE A 20 6.65 -31.13 -22.66
C PHE A 20 5.18 -31.10 -23.09
N ASP A 21 4.25 -31.18 -22.14
CA ASP A 21 2.80 -31.29 -22.40
C ASP A 21 2.08 -29.95 -22.16
N THR A 22 2.63 -29.10 -21.30
CA THR A 22 2.02 -27.86 -20.84
C THR A 22 2.92 -26.65 -21.15
N PRO A 23 2.40 -25.64 -21.86
CA PRO A 23 3.11 -24.38 -22.09
C PRO A 23 3.60 -23.72 -20.79
N GLY A 24 4.71 -22.98 -20.90
CA GLY A 24 5.14 -22.05 -19.85
C GLY A 24 4.47 -20.69 -20.07
N GLY A 25 4.37 -19.88 -19.02
CA GLY A 25 3.70 -18.59 -19.13
C GLY A 25 3.53 -17.86 -17.80
N LEU A 26 2.78 -16.76 -17.85
CA LEU A 26 2.32 -16.01 -16.70
C LEU A 26 0.99 -16.60 -16.20
N VAL A 27 0.93 -16.96 -14.92
CA VAL A 27 -0.23 -17.56 -14.28
C VAL A 27 -0.66 -16.72 -13.10
N TYR A 28 -1.94 -16.35 -13.06
CA TYR A 28 -2.57 -15.72 -11.90
C TYR A 28 -3.27 -16.79 -11.06
N MET A 29 -3.06 -16.77 -9.74
CA MET A 29 -3.75 -17.62 -8.79
C MET A 29 -4.40 -16.77 -7.70
N GLU A 30 -5.67 -17.01 -7.41
CA GLU A 30 -6.40 -16.37 -6.31
C GLU A 30 -5.72 -16.69 -4.95
N ALA A 31 -5.61 -15.71 -4.05
CA ALA A 31 -5.01 -15.93 -2.73
C ALA A 31 -5.92 -16.67 -1.73
N LYS A 32 -7.19 -16.90 -2.10
CA LYS A 32 -8.19 -17.54 -1.26
C LYS A 32 -8.71 -18.80 -1.93
N SER A 33 -9.16 -19.76 -1.11
CA SER A 33 -9.83 -20.98 -1.59
C SER A 33 -10.97 -20.62 -2.56
N PRO A 34 -11.06 -21.26 -3.74
CA PRO A 34 -10.41 -22.52 -4.11
C PRO A 34 -9.01 -22.40 -4.76
N TYR A 35 -8.35 -21.24 -4.68
CA TYR A 35 -7.04 -20.97 -5.29
C TYR A 35 -7.04 -21.19 -6.80
N LYS A 36 -8.07 -20.69 -7.48
CA LYS A 36 -8.21 -20.90 -8.92
C LYS A 36 -7.03 -20.27 -9.66
N ALA A 37 -6.35 -21.08 -10.48
CA ALA A 37 -5.26 -20.63 -11.34
C ALA A 37 -5.77 -20.38 -12.77
N THR A 38 -5.33 -19.28 -13.38
CA THR A 38 -5.66 -18.88 -14.74
C THR A 38 -4.40 -18.40 -15.46
N THR A 39 -4.11 -18.99 -16.61
CA THR A 39 -3.02 -18.56 -17.49
C THR A 39 -3.39 -17.23 -18.14
N LEU A 40 -2.55 -16.22 -17.98
CA LEU A 40 -2.73 -14.88 -18.57
C LEU A 40 -2.03 -14.76 -19.93
N LEU A 41 -0.88 -15.40 -20.08
CA LEU A 41 -0.06 -15.34 -21.29
C LEU A 41 0.90 -16.54 -21.33
N ASP A 42 0.93 -17.30 -22.43
CA ASP A 42 1.78 -18.50 -22.59
C ASP A 42 2.62 -18.51 -23.87
N ASN A 43 2.50 -17.45 -24.69
CA ASN A 43 3.21 -17.34 -25.95
C ASN A 43 3.49 -15.88 -26.32
N PHE A 44 4.49 -15.70 -27.18
CA PHE A 44 4.79 -14.47 -27.89
C PHE A 44 4.41 -14.63 -29.37
N HIS A 45 3.27 -14.07 -29.76
CA HIS A 45 2.73 -14.13 -31.14
C HIS A 45 2.73 -15.55 -31.73
N GLY A 46 2.27 -16.53 -30.96
CA GLY A 46 2.17 -17.94 -31.34
C GLY A 46 3.44 -18.76 -31.12
N ARG A 47 4.54 -18.16 -30.64
CA ARG A 47 5.75 -18.88 -30.22
C ARG A 47 5.72 -19.09 -28.71
N LEU A 48 5.78 -20.33 -28.27
CA LEU A 48 5.81 -20.65 -26.84
C LEU A 48 7.05 -20.04 -26.18
N PHE A 49 6.89 -19.52 -24.97
CA PHE A 49 8.02 -19.09 -24.14
C PHE A 49 8.93 -20.27 -23.79
N ASN A 50 10.20 -19.97 -23.58
CA ASN A 50 11.22 -20.95 -23.26
C ASN A 50 10.94 -21.58 -21.89
N SER A 51 11.12 -20.80 -20.83
CA SER A 51 10.83 -21.18 -19.45
C SER A 51 10.80 -19.91 -18.57
N PRO A 52 9.69 -19.15 -18.58
CA PRO A 52 9.57 -17.92 -17.80
C PRO A 52 9.99 -18.13 -16.35
N ASN A 53 10.79 -17.20 -15.80
CA ASN A 53 11.41 -17.40 -14.50
C ASN A 53 10.95 -16.39 -13.45
N ASP A 54 11.34 -15.12 -13.54
CA ASP A 54 10.90 -14.09 -12.59
C ASP A 54 9.96 -13.07 -13.25
N VAL A 55 9.12 -12.45 -12.42
CA VAL A 55 8.12 -11.47 -12.81
C VAL A 55 8.05 -10.31 -11.83
N VAL A 56 7.85 -9.11 -12.35
CA VAL A 56 7.58 -7.90 -11.58
C VAL A 56 6.45 -7.10 -12.24
N VAL A 57 5.69 -6.35 -11.45
CA VAL A 57 4.58 -5.51 -11.93
C VAL A 57 4.96 -4.04 -11.73
N HIS A 58 4.89 -3.27 -12.79
CA HIS A 58 5.09 -1.83 -12.78
C HIS A 58 3.81 -1.12 -12.28
N SER A 59 3.92 0.06 -11.66
CA SER A 59 2.77 0.79 -11.07
C SER A 59 1.63 1.08 -12.07
N ASN A 60 1.95 1.23 -13.36
CA ASN A 60 0.97 1.39 -14.43
C ASN A 60 0.19 0.10 -14.79
N GLY A 61 0.48 -1.02 -14.12
CA GLY A 61 -0.19 -2.31 -14.32
C GLY A 61 0.44 -3.21 -15.37
N SER A 62 1.50 -2.78 -16.06
CA SER A 62 2.24 -3.66 -16.98
C SER A 62 3.08 -4.68 -16.22
N VAL A 63 3.14 -5.89 -16.77
CA VAL A 63 3.85 -7.04 -16.22
C VAL A 63 5.15 -7.23 -16.99
N TRP A 64 6.25 -7.39 -16.27
CA TRP A 64 7.58 -7.56 -16.86
C TRP A 64 8.18 -8.86 -16.37
N PHE A 65 8.73 -9.68 -17.26
CA PHE A 65 9.21 -11.01 -16.90
C PHE A 65 10.39 -11.47 -17.76
N THR A 66 11.17 -12.38 -17.20
CA THR A 66 12.34 -12.97 -17.84
C THR A 66 12.02 -14.34 -18.42
N ASP A 67 12.58 -14.66 -19.59
CA ASP A 67 12.37 -15.95 -20.29
C ASP A 67 13.71 -16.63 -20.65
N PRO A 68 14.42 -17.19 -19.65
CA PRO A 68 15.61 -18.00 -19.86
C PRO A 68 15.27 -19.38 -20.43
N ILE A 69 16.29 -20.15 -20.82
CA ILE A 69 16.14 -21.49 -21.42
C ILE A 69 16.34 -22.67 -20.46
N TYR A 70 16.20 -22.45 -19.15
CA TYR A 70 16.44 -23.47 -18.13
C TYR A 70 15.64 -24.76 -18.37
N GLY A 71 14.41 -24.66 -18.88
CA GLY A 71 13.60 -25.85 -19.15
C GLY A 71 14.25 -26.82 -20.13
N TYR A 72 14.93 -26.29 -21.15
CA TYR A 72 15.68 -27.08 -22.10
C TYR A 72 16.97 -27.63 -21.47
N GLU A 73 17.73 -26.79 -20.77
CA GLU A 73 18.99 -27.18 -20.14
C GLU A 73 18.82 -28.25 -19.05
N GLN A 74 17.69 -28.21 -18.35
CA GLN A 74 17.31 -29.17 -17.31
C GLN A 74 16.52 -30.37 -17.88
N GLY A 75 16.28 -30.40 -19.18
CA GLY A 75 15.76 -31.58 -19.89
C GLY A 75 14.25 -31.83 -19.74
N PHE A 76 13.47 -30.84 -19.32
CA PHE A 76 12.00 -30.98 -19.20
C PHE A 76 11.21 -30.16 -20.23
N LYS A 77 11.90 -29.51 -21.17
CA LYS A 77 11.31 -28.83 -22.32
C LYS A 77 12.09 -29.07 -23.61
N PRO A 78 11.45 -28.91 -24.78
CA PRO A 78 12.11 -28.99 -26.07
C PRO A 78 13.09 -27.84 -26.29
N GLU A 79 13.84 -27.91 -27.39
CA GLU A 79 14.76 -26.86 -27.81
C GLU A 79 14.06 -25.48 -27.93
N PRO A 80 14.65 -24.40 -27.38
CA PRO A 80 14.10 -23.05 -27.41
C PRO A 80 13.79 -22.56 -28.83
N LYS A 81 12.63 -21.92 -28.99
CA LYS A 81 12.23 -21.27 -30.26
C LYS A 81 12.32 -19.74 -30.22
N LEU A 82 12.67 -19.20 -29.05
CA LEU A 82 12.88 -17.79 -28.77
C LEU A 82 14.26 -17.62 -28.12
N PRO A 83 14.95 -16.48 -28.33
CA PRO A 83 16.17 -16.18 -27.58
C PRO A 83 15.85 -15.95 -26.09
N SER A 84 16.88 -16.02 -25.24
CA SER A 84 16.82 -15.54 -23.85
C SER A 84 16.54 -14.04 -23.81
N GLN A 85 15.35 -13.64 -23.36
CA GLN A 85 14.87 -12.26 -23.46
C GLN A 85 14.04 -11.83 -22.25
N VAL A 86 13.81 -10.53 -22.14
CA VAL A 86 12.89 -9.93 -21.17
C VAL A 86 11.71 -9.32 -21.91
N TYR A 87 10.51 -9.58 -21.40
CA TYR A 87 9.26 -9.21 -22.00
C TYR A 87 8.49 -8.24 -21.12
N ARG A 88 7.73 -7.35 -21.74
CA ARG A 88 6.63 -6.58 -21.15
C ARG A 88 5.31 -7.11 -21.71
N PHE A 89 4.34 -7.30 -20.83
CA PHE A 89 2.97 -7.64 -21.14
C PHE A 89 2.03 -6.61 -20.53
N ASP A 90 1.05 -6.14 -21.30
CA ASP A 90 -0.01 -5.26 -20.84
C ASP A 90 -1.32 -6.05 -20.75
N PRO A 91 -1.80 -6.40 -19.55
CA PRO A 91 -3.01 -7.19 -19.38
C PRO A 91 -4.29 -6.50 -19.84
N GLN A 92 -4.28 -5.17 -20.04
CA GLN A 92 -5.46 -4.42 -20.46
C GLN A 92 -5.61 -4.43 -21.98
N THR A 93 -4.51 -4.32 -22.70
CA THR A 93 -4.50 -4.23 -24.18
C THR A 93 -4.16 -5.57 -24.84
N GLY A 94 -3.55 -6.49 -24.11
CA GLY A 94 -2.98 -7.72 -24.66
C GLY A 94 -1.63 -7.51 -25.35
N ASP A 95 -1.08 -6.29 -25.33
CA ASP A 95 0.22 -5.98 -25.94
C ASP A 95 1.34 -6.75 -25.23
N VAL A 96 2.12 -7.49 -26.01
CA VAL A 96 3.31 -8.20 -25.54
C VAL A 96 4.50 -7.78 -26.38
N ARG A 97 5.61 -7.48 -25.74
CA ARG A 97 6.79 -6.93 -26.40
C ARG A 97 8.08 -7.40 -25.75
N VAL A 98 9.07 -7.71 -26.58
CA VAL A 98 10.46 -7.84 -26.13
C VAL A 98 11.00 -6.46 -25.78
N VAL A 99 11.46 -6.29 -24.54
CA VAL A 99 11.96 -5.01 -24.02
C VAL A 99 13.47 -4.99 -23.81
N ALA A 100 14.10 -6.16 -23.66
CA ALA A 100 15.55 -6.31 -23.70
C ALA A 100 15.97 -7.72 -24.13
N ASP A 101 17.14 -7.80 -24.75
CA ASP A 101 17.82 -9.01 -25.19
C ASP A 101 19.33 -8.94 -24.89
N GLY A 102 20.11 -9.88 -25.45
CA GLY A 102 21.56 -9.92 -25.24
C GLY A 102 21.95 -10.36 -23.82
N PHE A 103 21.14 -11.23 -23.23
CA PHE A 103 21.42 -11.94 -21.99
C PHE A 103 21.77 -13.40 -22.30
N GLY A 104 22.59 -14.01 -21.45
CA GLY A 104 22.76 -15.46 -21.46
C GLY A 104 21.54 -16.13 -20.84
N ARG A 105 21.30 -15.91 -19.55
CA ARG A 105 20.17 -16.46 -18.78
C ARG A 105 19.56 -15.35 -17.91
N PRO A 106 18.68 -14.49 -18.47
CA PRO A 106 18.02 -13.45 -17.70
C PRO A 106 17.15 -14.13 -16.64
N ASN A 107 17.30 -13.69 -15.39
CA ASN A 107 16.66 -14.36 -14.26
C ASN A 107 15.89 -13.34 -13.42
N GLY A 108 16.44 -12.87 -12.29
CA GLY A 108 15.82 -11.88 -11.42
C GLY A 108 15.52 -10.56 -12.14
N ILE A 109 14.36 -9.98 -11.84
CA ILE A 109 13.95 -8.65 -12.32
C ILE A 109 13.33 -7.82 -11.19
N CYS A 110 13.75 -6.56 -11.03
CA CYS A 110 13.07 -5.61 -10.15
C CYS A 110 13.22 -4.16 -10.62
N PHE A 111 12.28 -3.30 -10.23
CA PHE A 111 12.36 -1.86 -10.48
C PHE A 111 13.03 -1.11 -9.31
N SER A 112 13.65 0.03 -9.61
CA SER A 112 13.94 1.06 -8.62
C SER A 112 12.63 1.59 -8.00
N PRO A 113 12.68 2.26 -6.82
CA PRO A 113 11.48 2.75 -6.15
C PRO A 113 10.69 3.78 -6.95
N ASP A 114 11.38 4.52 -7.83
CA ASP A 114 10.77 5.48 -8.75
C ASP A 114 10.42 4.90 -10.12
N GLU A 115 10.66 3.59 -10.32
CA GLU A 115 10.41 2.80 -11.53
C GLU A 115 11.09 3.31 -12.81
N LYS A 116 12.08 4.22 -12.68
CA LYS A 116 12.85 4.74 -13.81
C LYS A 116 14.01 3.84 -14.21
N THR A 117 14.42 2.93 -13.32
CA THR A 117 15.45 1.94 -13.57
C THR A 117 14.87 0.55 -13.35
N VAL A 118 15.20 -0.38 -14.24
CA VAL A 118 14.99 -1.81 -14.01
C VAL A 118 16.34 -2.51 -13.89
N TYR A 119 16.46 -3.36 -12.89
CA TYR A 119 17.60 -4.22 -12.65
C TYR A 119 17.25 -5.64 -13.07
N ILE A 120 18.11 -6.25 -13.87
CA ILE A 120 17.95 -7.62 -14.36
C ILE A 120 19.24 -8.38 -14.07
N THR A 121 19.13 -9.53 -13.42
CA THR A 121 20.27 -10.44 -13.21
C THR A 121 20.43 -11.38 -14.39
N ASP A 122 21.68 -11.70 -14.71
CA ASP A 122 22.04 -12.71 -15.70
C ASP A 122 22.83 -13.81 -14.99
N THR A 123 22.34 -15.04 -15.06
CA THR A 123 22.97 -16.18 -14.39
C THR A 123 23.79 -17.07 -15.32
N ASP A 124 24.12 -16.59 -16.53
CA ASP A 124 24.99 -17.35 -17.42
C ASP A 124 26.44 -17.36 -16.91
N ARG A 125 26.71 -18.31 -16.01
CA ARG A 125 28.02 -18.54 -15.40
C ARG A 125 29.16 -18.74 -16.42
N ILE A 126 28.83 -19.13 -17.65
CA ILE A 126 29.82 -19.52 -18.66
C ILE A 126 30.20 -18.33 -19.54
N HIS A 127 29.21 -17.50 -19.92
CA HIS A 127 29.43 -16.39 -20.86
C HIS A 127 29.44 -15.00 -20.20
N GLY A 128 29.10 -14.91 -18.92
CA GLY A 128 29.19 -13.72 -18.09
C GLY A 128 27.96 -13.59 -17.18
N ASP A 129 28.16 -13.74 -15.88
CA ASP A 129 27.15 -13.46 -14.86
C ASP A 129 27.20 -11.99 -14.42
N GLY A 130 26.11 -11.47 -13.86
CA GLY A 130 26.10 -10.10 -13.33
C GLY A 130 24.72 -9.48 -13.21
N THR A 131 24.68 -8.29 -12.61
CA THR A 131 23.46 -7.48 -12.51
C THR A 131 23.59 -6.30 -13.46
N TYR A 132 22.61 -6.14 -14.35
CA TYR A 132 22.56 -5.07 -15.32
C TYR A 132 21.43 -4.10 -14.98
N ALA A 133 21.68 -2.81 -15.12
CA ALA A 133 20.67 -1.76 -14.99
C ALA A 133 20.31 -1.20 -16.37
N PHE A 134 19.04 -0.87 -16.53
CA PHE A 134 18.47 -0.25 -17.71
C PHE A 134 17.57 0.91 -17.31
N THR A 135 17.58 1.99 -18.08
CA THR A 135 16.64 3.09 -17.95
C THR A 135 15.32 2.75 -18.65
N VAL A 136 14.21 2.90 -17.92
CA VAL A 136 12.84 2.77 -18.43
C VAL A 136 12.46 4.07 -19.13
N SER A 137 12.34 4.03 -20.45
CA SER A 137 12.04 5.19 -21.30
C SER A 137 10.70 5.02 -22.00
N LEU A 138 9.92 6.10 -22.10
CA LEU A 138 8.70 6.13 -22.91
C LEU A 138 9.05 6.60 -24.33
N ILE A 139 9.04 5.68 -25.29
CA ILE A 139 9.40 5.95 -26.69
C ILE A 139 8.21 5.61 -27.56
N SER A 140 7.72 6.60 -28.31
CA SER A 140 6.52 6.45 -29.18
C SER A 140 5.30 5.87 -28.45
N GLY A 141 5.14 6.22 -27.16
CA GLY A 141 4.02 5.74 -26.33
C GLY A 141 4.20 4.35 -25.73
N SER A 142 5.32 3.66 -25.96
CA SER A 142 5.64 2.37 -25.34
C SER A 142 6.79 2.48 -24.34
N GLN A 143 6.72 1.75 -23.23
CA GLN A 143 7.86 1.60 -22.32
C GLN A 143 8.91 0.68 -22.94
N LEU A 144 10.13 1.19 -23.12
CA LEU A 144 11.29 0.46 -23.61
C LEU A 144 12.46 0.59 -22.66
N LEU A 145 13.37 -0.38 -22.71
CA LEU A 145 14.62 -0.30 -21.96
C LEU A 145 15.71 0.33 -22.81
N THR A 146 16.41 1.27 -22.21
CA THR A 146 17.49 2.05 -22.81
C THR A 146 18.69 2.06 -21.87
N THR A 147 19.88 2.38 -22.39
CA THR A 147 21.08 2.59 -21.57
C THR A 147 21.43 1.39 -20.68
N LYS A 148 21.67 0.22 -21.29
CA LYS A 148 22.22 -0.95 -20.59
C LYS A 148 23.61 -0.64 -20.05
N HIS A 149 23.82 -0.88 -18.76
CA HIS A 149 25.15 -0.86 -18.15
C HIS A 149 25.25 -1.93 -17.07
N VAL A 150 26.48 -2.38 -16.79
CA VAL A 150 26.75 -3.21 -15.62
C VAL A 150 26.47 -2.37 -14.38
N PHE A 151 25.57 -2.84 -13.53
CA PHE A 151 25.24 -2.19 -12.27
C PHE A 151 26.14 -2.71 -11.15
N ALA A 152 26.19 -4.03 -10.99
CA ALA A 152 26.97 -4.68 -9.96
C ALA A 152 27.36 -6.10 -10.37
N MET A 153 28.46 -6.57 -9.79
CA MET A 153 28.93 -7.95 -9.91
C MET A 153 28.87 -8.61 -8.54
N ALA A 154 28.36 -9.84 -8.49
CA ALA A 154 28.46 -10.66 -7.30
C ALA A 154 29.93 -11.05 -7.08
N ASP A 155 30.42 -10.91 -5.86
CA ASP A 155 31.76 -11.36 -5.46
C ASP A 155 31.81 -12.87 -5.19
N THR A 156 30.67 -13.48 -4.84
CA THR A 156 30.54 -14.92 -4.59
C THR A 156 29.29 -15.51 -5.25
N GLY A 157 29.48 -16.53 -6.09
CA GLY A 157 28.37 -17.18 -6.78
C GLY A 157 27.76 -16.27 -7.83
N ILE A 158 26.49 -16.52 -8.14
CA ILE A 158 25.79 -15.88 -9.26
C ILE A 158 24.61 -15.08 -8.69
N PRO A 159 24.35 -13.84 -9.18
CA PRO A 159 23.18 -13.08 -8.76
C PRO A 159 21.89 -13.70 -9.32
N ASP A 160 21.03 -14.21 -8.45
CA ASP A 160 19.77 -14.88 -8.81
C ASP A 160 18.58 -13.93 -8.59
N GLY A 161 17.68 -14.20 -7.64
CA GLY A 161 16.58 -13.30 -7.31
C GLY A 161 17.07 -11.92 -6.85
N ILE A 162 16.37 -10.85 -7.26
CA ILE A 162 16.77 -9.46 -7.01
C ILE A 162 15.59 -8.62 -6.51
N LYS A 163 15.82 -7.73 -5.53
CA LYS A 163 14.80 -6.80 -4.98
C LYS A 163 15.43 -5.45 -4.64
N CYS A 164 14.61 -4.42 -4.57
CA CYS A 164 15.02 -3.07 -4.18
C CYS A 164 14.28 -2.61 -2.91
N ASP A 165 14.93 -1.87 -2.03
CA ASP A 165 14.29 -1.17 -0.91
C ASP A 165 13.83 0.24 -1.31
N THR A 166 13.02 0.87 -0.48
CA THR A 166 12.44 2.22 -0.71
C THR A 166 13.47 3.35 -0.75
N THR A 167 14.70 3.11 -0.29
CA THR A 167 15.80 4.08 -0.36
C THR A 167 16.65 3.92 -1.62
N GLY A 168 16.37 2.88 -2.42
CA GLY A 168 17.05 2.59 -3.68
C GLY A 168 18.20 1.60 -3.55
N ASN A 169 18.40 0.97 -2.40
CA ASN A 169 19.40 -0.11 -2.30
C ASN A 169 18.90 -1.37 -3.00
N VAL A 170 19.80 -2.07 -3.67
CA VAL A 170 19.51 -3.25 -4.48
C VAL A 170 20.12 -4.47 -3.80
N TYR A 171 19.32 -5.51 -3.66
CA TYR A 171 19.62 -6.75 -2.96
C TYR A 171 19.56 -7.88 -3.99
N SER A 172 20.53 -8.80 -3.98
CA SER A 172 20.47 -10.00 -4.82
C SER A 172 20.81 -11.24 -4.03
N GLY A 173 20.11 -12.35 -4.25
CA GLY A 173 20.49 -13.66 -3.76
C GLY A 173 21.74 -14.14 -4.49
N CYS A 174 22.72 -14.65 -3.73
CA CYS A 174 24.02 -15.10 -4.21
C CYS A 174 24.50 -16.33 -3.42
N GLY A 175 25.65 -16.89 -3.81
CA GLY A 175 26.17 -18.16 -3.27
C GLY A 175 26.53 -18.15 -1.78
N ASP A 176 26.71 -16.97 -1.17
CA ASP A 176 27.04 -16.83 0.26
C ASP A 176 26.08 -15.91 1.05
N GLY A 177 24.92 -15.59 0.46
CA GLY A 177 23.88 -14.78 1.08
C GLY A 177 23.34 -13.69 0.17
N ILE A 178 23.07 -12.51 0.73
CA ILE A 178 22.52 -11.36 0.02
C ILE A 178 23.51 -10.18 0.09
N PRO A 179 24.34 -9.94 -0.94
CA PRO A 179 24.96 -8.63 -1.15
C PRO A 179 23.91 -7.53 -1.33
N VAL A 180 24.23 -6.36 -0.77
CA VAL A 180 23.41 -5.15 -0.83
C VAL A 180 24.25 -4.05 -1.44
N TRP A 181 23.79 -3.49 -2.55
CA TRP A 181 24.42 -2.37 -3.25
C TRP A 181 23.59 -1.11 -3.09
N SER A 182 24.24 0.05 -3.01
CA SER A 182 23.55 1.34 -3.14
C SER A 182 22.96 1.49 -4.53
N ALA A 183 22.09 2.50 -4.73
CA ALA A 183 21.55 2.85 -6.06
C ALA A 183 22.62 3.14 -7.13
N GLY A 184 23.87 3.37 -6.72
CA GLY A 184 25.02 3.56 -7.63
C GLY A 184 25.82 2.28 -7.91
N GLY A 185 25.39 1.11 -7.44
CA GLY A 185 26.09 -0.16 -7.66
C GLY A 185 27.26 -0.43 -6.71
N VAL A 186 27.43 0.39 -5.66
CA VAL A 186 28.51 0.22 -4.66
C VAL A 186 28.05 -0.75 -3.59
N LEU A 187 28.84 -1.80 -3.32
CA LEU A 187 28.54 -2.76 -2.24
C LEU A 187 28.59 -2.05 -0.88
N ILE A 188 27.47 -2.00 -0.18
CA ILE A 188 27.33 -1.35 1.12
C ILE A 188 27.19 -2.35 2.27
N GLY A 189 26.90 -3.62 1.97
CA GLY A 189 26.82 -4.67 2.97
C GLY A 189 26.53 -6.04 2.37
N LYS A 190 26.61 -7.08 3.21
CA LYS A 190 26.23 -8.44 2.84
C LYS A 190 25.61 -9.16 4.02
N ILE A 191 24.42 -9.70 3.83
CA ILE A 191 23.73 -10.58 4.79
C ILE A 191 24.22 -12.00 4.50
N ARG A 192 25.02 -12.58 5.40
CA ARG A 192 25.62 -13.91 5.20
C ARG A 192 24.63 -15.02 5.53
N ILE A 193 24.34 -15.89 4.57
CA ILE A 193 23.47 -17.06 4.75
C ILE A 193 24.25 -18.32 4.34
N PRO A 194 24.46 -19.30 5.25
CA PRO A 194 25.08 -20.56 4.90
C PRO A 194 24.28 -21.30 3.81
N GLY A 195 24.96 -21.71 2.74
CA GLY A 195 24.34 -22.34 1.58
C GLY A 195 23.76 -21.36 0.56
N GLY A 196 24.00 -20.06 0.70
CA GLY A 196 23.56 -19.04 -0.26
C GLY A 196 22.08 -18.72 -0.16
N VAL A 197 21.57 -17.99 -1.16
CA VAL A 197 20.15 -17.62 -1.32
C VAL A 197 19.82 -17.64 -2.81
N ALA A 198 18.82 -18.42 -3.20
CA ALA A 198 18.33 -18.50 -4.57
C ALA A 198 17.28 -17.40 -4.85
N ASN A 199 16.34 -17.19 -3.93
CA ASN A 199 15.36 -16.12 -4.04
C ASN A 199 14.94 -15.63 -2.65
N PHE A 200 14.37 -14.43 -2.59
CA PHE A 200 13.92 -13.81 -1.36
C PHE A 200 12.87 -12.72 -1.65
N CYS A 201 12.12 -12.32 -0.62
CA CYS A 201 11.23 -11.18 -0.70
C CYS A 201 11.27 -10.37 0.59
N PHE A 202 10.88 -9.09 0.48
CA PHE A 202 10.62 -8.26 1.65
C PHE A 202 9.28 -8.66 2.25
N GLY A 203 9.28 -8.83 3.58
CA GLY A 203 8.10 -9.07 4.40
C GLY A 203 7.56 -7.76 4.96
N ARG A 204 7.26 -7.71 6.25
CA ARG A 204 6.94 -6.43 6.91
C ARG A 204 8.17 -5.50 6.96
N ARG A 205 7.98 -4.26 7.44
CA ARG A 205 9.09 -3.32 7.66
C ARG A 205 10.20 -3.99 8.46
N GLY A 206 11.43 -3.94 7.97
CA GLY A 206 12.58 -4.60 8.58
C GLY A 206 12.60 -6.12 8.48
N GLU A 207 11.84 -6.74 7.57
CA GLU A 207 11.77 -8.20 7.46
C GLU A 207 12.11 -8.68 6.04
N LEU A 208 12.93 -9.74 5.96
CA LEU A 208 13.23 -10.47 4.74
C LEU A 208 12.90 -11.96 4.92
N PHE A 209 12.26 -12.54 3.91
CA PHE A 209 12.07 -13.99 3.78
C PHE A 209 12.97 -14.51 2.68
N LEU A 210 13.77 -15.55 2.98
CA LEU A 210 14.81 -16.04 2.08
C LEU A 210 14.69 -17.55 1.88
N LEU A 211 14.95 -17.99 0.65
CA LEU A 211 14.96 -19.38 0.26
C LEU A 211 16.35 -19.75 -0.26
N ASN A 212 16.93 -20.82 0.27
CA ASN A 212 18.22 -21.36 -0.18
C ASN A 212 18.10 -22.82 -0.64
N GLU A 213 17.01 -23.12 -1.35
CA GLU A 213 16.59 -24.44 -1.86
C GLU A 213 16.20 -25.46 -0.78
N THR A 214 16.94 -25.50 0.33
CA THR A 214 16.79 -26.52 1.38
C THR A 214 16.21 -25.96 2.68
N LYS A 215 16.33 -24.65 2.91
CA LYS A 215 15.84 -23.97 4.12
C LYS A 215 15.13 -22.67 3.77
N PHE A 216 14.19 -22.34 4.64
CA PHE A 216 13.54 -21.05 4.72
C PHE A 216 14.16 -20.25 5.87
N TRP A 217 14.50 -18.99 5.61
CA TRP A 217 15.07 -18.09 6.60
C TRP A 217 14.21 -16.85 6.74
N VAL A 218 14.17 -16.31 7.97
CA VAL A 218 13.63 -14.98 8.26
C VAL A 218 14.79 -14.14 8.80
N VAL A 219 15.04 -12.99 8.17
CA VAL A 219 16.08 -12.05 8.60
C VAL A 219 15.42 -10.76 9.05
N GLY A 220 15.75 -10.33 10.27
CA GLY A 220 15.43 -9.01 10.79
C GLY A 220 16.46 -7.98 10.34
N LEU A 221 15.96 -6.86 9.83
CA LEU A 221 16.68 -5.65 9.46
C LEU A 221 16.19 -4.48 10.32
N HIS A 222 16.82 -3.32 10.16
CA HIS A 222 16.30 -2.09 10.76
C HIS A 222 14.88 -1.79 10.24
N ALA A 223 14.00 -1.28 11.09
CA ALA A 223 12.58 -1.02 10.77
C ALA A 223 12.36 0.02 9.65
N ASP A 224 13.39 0.78 9.31
CA ASP A 224 13.37 1.73 8.19
C ASP A 224 13.59 1.06 6.83
N VAL A 225 14.07 -0.19 6.80
CA VAL A 225 14.25 -0.94 5.56
C VAL A 225 12.91 -1.51 5.13
N VAL A 226 12.36 -0.99 4.04
CA VAL A 226 11.08 -1.42 3.46
C VAL A 226 11.29 -1.75 1.98
N GLY A 227 10.80 -2.90 1.53
CA GLY A 227 10.85 -3.27 0.12
C GLY A 227 10.05 -2.31 -0.77
N ALA A 228 10.61 -1.92 -1.92
CA ALA A 228 10.00 -0.96 -2.84
C ALA A 228 8.61 -1.42 -3.34
N LEU A 229 8.44 -2.72 -3.58
CA LEU A 229 7.17 -3.29 -4.03
C LEU A 229 6.08 -3.27 -2.95
N LEU A 230 6.44 -3.21 -1.67
CA LEU A 230 5.48 -3.05 -0.57
C LEU A 230 4.94 -1.62 -0.51
N ASN A 231 5.75 -0.64 -0.92
CA ASN A 231 5.34 0.76 -0.90
C ASN A 231 4.26 1.06 -1.95
N ASN A 232 4.22 0.31 -3.06
CA ASN A 232 3.13 0.37 -4.05
C ASN A 232 1.83 -0.28 -3.57
N LYS A 233 1.83 -0.96 -2.41
CA LYS A 233 0.68 -1.70 -1.91
C LYS A 233 0.27 -1.47 -0.47
N LEU A 234 0.96 -0.65 0.31
CA LEU A 234 0.58 -0.07 1.62
C LEU A 234 1.90 0.23 2.33
N PHE A 235 2.41 1.47 2.30
CA PHE A 235 3.23 2.10 3.36
C PHE A 235 3.49 3.58 3.04
N ASP A 236 2.54 4.22 2.39
CA ASP A 236 2.49 5.67 2.31
C ASP A 236 1.10 6.09 2.78
N ALA A 237 1.04 6.93 3.81
CA ALA A 237 -0.17 7.68 4.15
C ALA A 237 -0.73 8.48 2.94
N SER A 238 -0.01 8.51 1.81
CA SER A 238 -0.47 8.99 0.51
C SER A 238 -1.29 7.99 -0.34
N TYR A 239 -1.35 6.68 -0.05
CA TYR A 239 -2.26 5.76 -0.77
C TYR A 239 -3.72 6.16 -0.50
N PHE A 240 -4.04 6.48 0.76
CA PHE A 240 -5.34 7.09 1.14
C PHE A 240 -5.59 8.47 0.52
N ARG A 241 -4.54 9.21 0.14
CA ARG A 241 -4.68 10.54 -0.52
C ARG A 241 -4.90 10.44 -2.03
N ARG A 242 -4.52 9.33 -2.69
CA ARG A 242 -4.63 9.14 -4.14
C ARG A 242 -5.79 8.24 -4.56
N ALA A 243 -6.14 7.24 -3.75
CA ALA A 243 -7.37 6.47 -3.95
C ALA A 243 -8.56 7.37 -3.57
N ASN A 244 -9.31 7.82 -4.56
CA ASN A 244 -10.42 8.76 -4.40
C ASN A 244 -11.59 8.25 -3.51
N SER A 245 -11.50 7.05 -2.91
CA SER A 245 -12.53 6.48 -2.03
C SER A 245 -11.96 5.56 -0.93
N PRO A 246 -12.50 5.59 0.31
CA PRO A 246 -12.09 4.70 1.38
C PRO A 246 -12.51 3.26 1.05
N PRO A 247 -11.71 2.24 1.44
CA PRO A 247 -12.07 0.85 1.23
C PRO A 247 -13.45 0.51 1.81
N ASN A 248 -14.29 -0.18 1.05
CA ASN A 248 -15.53 -0.73 1.59
C ASN A 248 -15.24 -2.03 2.35
N PHE A 249 -16.01 -2.30 3.40
CA PHE A 249 -15.90 -3.52 4.20
C PHE A 249 -17.27 -3.88 4.79
N LYS A 250 -17.40 -5.15 5.17
CA LYS A 250 -18.52 -5.64 5.98
C LYS A 250 -18.01 -5.93 7.38
N ALA A 251 -18.75 -5.51 8.39
CA ALA A 251 -18.34 -5.70 9.77
C ALA A 251 -19.55 -5.91 10.69
N LYS A 252 -19.30 -6.57 11.81
CA LYS A 252 -20.27 -6.66 12.90
C LYS A 252 -20.14 -5.44 13.79
N THR A 253 -21.26 -4.89 14.23
CA THR A 253 -21.28 -3.77 15.18
C THR A 253 -22.25 -4.04 16.32
N THR A 254 -22.16 -3.22 17.37
CA THR A 254 -23.13 -3.21 18.48
C THR A 254 -24.56 -2.89 18.07
N GLN A 255 -24.80 -2.46 16.82
CA GLN A 255 -26.13 -2.19 16.27
C GLN A 255 -26.48 -3.08 15.07
N GLY A 256 -25.80 -4.22 14.95
CA GLY A 256 -25.98 -5.20 13.87
C GLY A 256 -24.88 -5.14 12.80
N ASP A 257 -25.01 -5.99 11.80
CA ASP A 257 -24.06 -6.09 10.70
C ASP A 257 -24.20 -4.92 9.74
N ILE A 258 -23.09 -4.42 9.22
CA ILE A 258 -23.06 -3.31 8.26
C ILE A 258 -22.27 -3.67 7.01
N ASP A 259 -22.65 -3.05 5.89
CA ASP A 259 -21.75 -2.70 4.79
C ASP A 259 -21.37 -1.22 4.98
N PHE A 260 -20.08 -0.91 4.99
CA PHE A 260 -19.61 0.40 5.44
C PHE A 260 -20.04 1.53 4.50
N HIS A 261 -20.02 1.31 3.18
CA HIS A 261 -20.46 2.33 2.22
C HIS A 261 -21.96 2.58 2.29
N ASP A 262 -22.76 1.53 2.53
CA ASP A 262 -24.19 1.66 2.81
C ASP A 262 -24.44 2.40 4.13
N PHE A 263 -23.65 2.12 5.16
CA PHE A 263 -23.70 2.84 6.44
C PHE A 263 -23.40 4.33 6.24
N VAL A 264 -22.38 4.69 5.46
CA VAL A 264 -22.07 6.10 5.17
C VAL A 264 -23.24 6.74 4.40
N GLY A 265 -23.78 6.06 3.38
CA GLY A 265 -24.95 6.55 2.63
C GLY A 265 -24.68 7.93 2.00
N ASP A 266 -25.60 8.88 2.17
CA ASP A 266 -25.48 10.26 1.68
C ASP A 266 -25.01 11.25 2.77
N LYS A 267 -24.47 10.74 3.88
CA LYS A 267 -24.08 11.55 5.04
C LYS A 267 -22.56 11.62 5.19
N TRP A 268 -22.12 12.68 5.87
CA TRP A 268 -20.76 12.71 6.40
C TRP A 268 -20.62 11.64 7.48
N THR A 269 -19.44 11.04 7.62
CA THR A 269 -19.19 10.00 8.62
C THR A 269 -17.84 10.20 9.29
N ILE A 270 -17.81 10.11 10.62
CA ILE A 270 -16.60 10.01 11.41
C ILE A 270 -16.41 8.53 11.77
N LEU A 271 -15.37 7.91 11.20
CA LEU A 271 -14.87 6.61 11.63
C LEU A 271 -13.69 6.84 12.56
N PHE A 272 -13.72 6.29 13.76
CA PHE A 272 -12.61 6.46 14.71
C PHE A 272 -12.33 5.17 15.48
N SER A 273 -11.04 4.87 15.68
CA SER A 273 -10.59 3.70 16.42
C SER A 273 -10.17 4.04 17.84
N HIS A 274 -10.15 3.05 18.72
CA HIS A 274 -9.54 3.12 20.04
C HIS A 274 -8.83 1.81 20.38
N PRO A 275 -7.69 1.85 21.09
CA PRO A 275 -6.83 0.68 21.30
C PRO A 275 -7.55 -0.58 21.79
N ALA A 276 -8.29 -0.45 22.89
CA ALA A 276 -9.00 -1.55 23.53
C ALA A 276 -10.13 -1.03 24.42
N ASP A 277 -11.16 -1.86 24.59
CA ASP A 277 -12.19 -1.71 25.61
C ASP A 277 -11.59 -1.82 27.03
N PHE A 278 -12.33 -1.32 28.03
CA PHE A 278 -11.92 -1.31 29.44
C PHE A 278 -10.59 -0.58 29.72
N THR A 279 -10.23 0.41 28.90
CA THR A 279 -9.04 1.25 29.12
C THR A 279 -9.42 2.70 29.42
N PRO A 280 -8.69 3.38 30.34
CA PRO A 280 -9.17 4.63 30.94
C PRO A 280 -9.34 5.77 29.94
N VAL A 281 -8.37 5.97 29.03
CA VAL A 281 -8.45 7.05 28.04
C VAL A 281 -9.52 6.76 26.98
N CYS A 282 -9.72 5.49 26.59
CA CYS A 282 -10.78 5.15 25.64
C CYS A 282 -12.17 5.40 26.24
N THR A 283 -12.36 5.10 27.54
CA THR A 283 -13.62 5.34 28.24
C THR A 283 -13.97 6.84 28.26
N THR A 284 -12.99 7.71 28.51
CA THR A 284 -13.22 9.16 28.50
C THR A 284 -13.51 9.68 27.09
N GLU A 285 -12.83 9.17 26.06
CA GLU A 285 -13.03 9.58 24.67
C GLU A 285 -14.41 9.20 24.13
N LEU A 286 -14.83 7.94 24.28
CA LEU A 286 -16.14 7.51 23.78
C LEU A 286 -17.27 8.22 24.54
N GLY A 287 -17.10 8.46 25.83
CA GLY A 287 -18.02 9.27 26.62
C GLY A 287 -18.14 10.72 26.11
N ALA A 288 -17.01 11.34 25.74
CA ALA A 288 -16.99 12.69 25.17
C ALA A 288 -17.63 12.75 23.78
N PHE A 289 -17.36 11.77 22.90
CA PHE A 289 -18.03 11.67 21.60
C PHE A 289 -19.53 11.43 21.74
N ALA A 290 -19.95 10.59 22.69
CA ALA A 290 -21.36 10.33 22.96
C ALA A 290 -22.12 11.61 23.36
N LYS A 291 -21.52 12.46 24.20
CA LYS A 291 -22.10 13.76 24.57
C LYS A 291 -22.20 14.74 23.40
N MET A 292 -21.31 14.62 22.41
CA MET A 292 -21.27 15.49 21.24
C MET A 292 -22.16 15.00 20.09
N LYS A 293 -22.87 13.87 20.26
CA LYS A 293 -23.71 13.27 19.22
C LYS A 293 -24.64 14.27 18.55
N ASP A 294 -25.40 15.02 19.34
CA ASP A 294 -26.41 15.93 18.79
C ASP A 294 -25.76 17.06 17.97
N GLU A 295 -24.54 17.46 18.30
CA GLU A 295 -23.79 18.45 17.52
C GLU A 295 -23.32 17.89 16.17
N PHE A 296 -22.90 16.63 16.11
CA PHE A 296 -22.57 15.95 14.86
C PHE A 296 -23.83 15.70 14.02
N GLU A 297 -24.94 15.28 14.63
CA GLU A 297 -26.20 15.04 13.91
C GLU A 297 -26.79 16.32 13.33
N LYS A 298 -26.71 17.46 14.04
CA LYS A 298 -27.09 18.79 13.50
C LYS A 298 -26.36 19.13 12.19
N ARG A 299 -25.16 18.57 11.98
CA ARG A 299 -24.34 18.75 10.77
C ARG A 299 -24.53 17.64 9.74
N GLY A 300 -25.46 16.71 9.97
CA GLY A 300 -25.68 15.55 9.11
C GLY A 300 -24.51 14.56 9.13
N VAL A 301 -23.85 14.43 10.28
CA VAL A 301 -22.67 13.56 10.45
C VAL A 301 -23.05 12.32 11.27
N LYS A 302 -22.73 11.14 10.74
CA LYS A 302 -22.78 9.86 11.46
C LYS A 302 -21.45 9.63 12.17
N MET A 303 -21.48 8.91 13.28
CA MET A 303 -20.29 8.47 13.99
C MET A 303 -20.28 6.95 14.06
N ILE A 304 -19.09 6.34 14.05
CA ILE A 304 -18.88 4.91 14.25
C ILE A 304 -17.50 4.68 14.87
N GLY A 305 -17.50 3.96 15.99
CA GLY A 305 -16.28 3.56 16.70
C GLY A 305 -15.73 2.22 16.19
N LEU A 306 -14.49 1.90 16.54
CA LEU A 306 -13.86 0.62 16.24
C LEU A 306 -12.84 0.25 17.33
N SER A 307 -12.83 -1.00 17.78
CA SER A 307 -11.67 -1.57 18.47
C SER A 307 -11.44 -3.02 18.09
N ALA A 308 -10.28 -3.51 18.50
CA ALA A 308 -9.81 -4.88 18.33
C ALA A 308 -10.53 -5.91 19.22
N ASN A 309 -11.66 -5.55 19.82
CA ASN A 309 -12.42 -6.40 20.74
C ASN A 309 -13.60 -7.08 20.03
N ASP A 310 -14.20 -8.06 20.71
CA ASP A 310 -15.44 -8.70 20.26
C ASP A 310 -16.70 -7.94 20.75
N LEU A 311 -17.86 -8.29 20.18
CA LEU A 311 -19.14 -7.66 20.54
C LEU A 311 -19.52 -7.82 22.02
N GLY A 312 -19.19 -8.96 22.63
CA GLY A 312 -19.53 -9.23 24.03
C GLY A 312 -18.74 -8.33 25.00
N SER A 313 -17.53 -7.93 24.60
CA SER A 313 -16.72 -6.92 25.27
C SER A 313 -17.39 -5.55 25.22
N HIS A 314 -17.82 -5.13 24.03
CA HIS A 314 -18.44 -3.81 23.83
C HIS A 314 -19.72 -3.63 24.66
N ASP A 315 -20.61 -4.62 24.68
CA ASP A 315 -21.91 -4.50 25.35
C ASP A 315 -21.78 -4.22 26.86
N LYS A 316 -20.76 -4.82 27.49
CA LYS A 316 -20.44 -4.58 28.89
C LYS A 316 -19.77 -3.22 29.08
N TRP A 317 -18.79 -2.90 28.23
CA TRP A 317 -18.02 -1.67 28.36
C TRP A 317 -18.84 -0.40 28.06
N ILE A 318 -19.87 -0.49 27.20
CA ILE A 318 -20.83 0.60 26.97
C ILE A 318 -21.54 0.99 28.27
N GLN A 319 -21.81 0.05 29.18
CA GLN A 319 -22.44 0.34 30.47
C GLN A 319 -21.49 1.19 31.33
N ASP A 320 -20.22 0.81 31.41
CA ASP A 320 -19.19 1.57 32.12
C ASP A 320 -19.03 2.99 31.53
N ILE A 321 -19.01 3.13 30.21
CA ILE A 321 -18.92 4.44 29.55
C ILE A 321 -20.12 5.32 29.93
N ASN A 322 -21.33 4.76 29.85
CA ASN A 322 -22.56 5.50 30.13
C ASN A 322 -22.63 5.93 31.60
N GLU A 323 -22.22 5.06 32.52
CA GLU A 323 -22.14 5.37 33.94
C GLU A 323 -21.08 6.43 34.23
N VAL A 324 -19.82 6.18 33.84
CA VAL A 324 -18.67 7.04 34.17
C VAL A 324 -18.79 8.42 33.53
N ALA A 325 -19.22 8.47 32.27
CA ALA A 325 -19.36 9.73 31.57
C ALA A 325 -20.73 10.40 31.82
N ASN A 326 -21.67 9.75 32.51
CA ASN A 326 -23.06 10.20 32.62
C ASN A 326 -23.63 10.60 31.25
N THR A 327 -23.66 9.62 30.34
CA THR A 327 -24.05 9.78 28.94
C THR A 327 -24.85 8.58 28.46
N ASN A 328 -25.28 8.63 27.21
CA ASN A 328 -25.86 7.50 26.52
C ASN A 328 -25.18 7.36 25.14
N LEU A 329 -24.32 6.36 24.98
CA LEU A 329 -23.66 6.06 23.71
C LEU A 329 -24.68 5.46 22.74
N GLN A 330 -24.82 6.09 21.57
CA GLN A 330 -25.86 5.77 20.59
C GLN A 330 -25.32 5.52 19.18
N PHE A 331 -24.01 5.60 18.97
CA PHE A 331 -23.38 5.22 17.70
C PHE A 331 -22.87 3.77 17.78
N PRO A 332 -22.79 3.05 16.65
CA PRO A 332 -22.24 1.70 16.62
C PRO A 332 -20.74 1.68 16.92
N ILE A 333 -20.28 0.57 17.52
CA ILE A 333 -18.86 0.22 17.65
C ILE A 333 -18.63 -1.05 16.83
N ILE A 334 -17.67 -1.00 15.91
CA ILE A 334 -17.22 -2.14 15.11
C ILE A 334 -16.39 -3.08 15.97
N ALA A 335 -16.75 -4.37 15.96
CA ALA A 335 -15.95 -5.45 16.55
C ALA A 335 -14.95 -5.98 15.51
N ASP A 336 -13.69 -5.61 15.66
CA ASP A 336 -12.60 -5.91 14.72
C ASP A 336 -11.56 -6.85 15.36
N ALA A 337 -12.03 -7.96 15.94
CA ALA A 337 -11.19 -8.87 16.72
C ALA A 337 -10.01 -9.49 15.94
N ASP A 338 -10.13 -9.63 14.61
CA ASP A 338 -9.08 -10.09 13.70
C ASP A 338 -8.24 -8.95 13.09
N ARG A 339 -8.55 -7.69 13.45
CA ARG A 339 -7.92 -6.45 13.00
C ARG A 339 -8.07 -6.21 11.49
N HIS A 340 -9.04 -6.86 10.85
CA HIS A 340 -9.22 -6.73 9.40
C HIS A 340 -9.43 -5.28 8.97
N VAL A 341 -10.34 -4.56 9.65
CA VAL A 341 -10.65 -3.16 9.33
C VAL A 341 -9.52 -2.24 9.79
N ALA A 342 -8.91 -2.51 10.94
CA ALA A 342 -7.77 -1.77 11.45
C ALA A 342 -6.58 -1.82 10.49
N PHE A 343 -6.25 -2.98 9.91
CA PHE A 343 -5.23 -3.07 8.86
C PHE A 343 -5.67 -2.36 7.58
N LEU A 344 -6.94 -2.50 7.19
CA LEU A 344 -7.48 -1.89 5.97
C LEU A 344 -7.43 -0.34 6.01
N TYR A 345 -7.54 0.25 7.20
CA TYR A 345 -7.51 1.69 7.44
C TYR A 345 -6.21 2.19 8.09
N ASP A 346 -5.17 1.36 8.19
CA ASP A 346 -3.87 1.73 8.78
C ASP A 346 -4.01 2.30 10.21
N MET A 347 -4.81 1.63 11.03
CA MET A 347 -5.11 1.98 12.41
C MET A 347 -4.25 1.20 13.42
N VAL A 348 -3.10 0.64 13.04
CA VAL A 348 -2.26 -0.20 13.93
C VAL A 348 -0.90 0.46 14.11
N ASP A 349 -0.46 0.70 15.37
CA ASP A 349 0.90 1.18 15.62
C ASP A 349 1.88 0.02 15.56
N GLN A 350 2.81 0.03 14.62
CA GLN A 350 3.88 -0.98 14.61
C GLN A 350 5.08 -0.57 15.48
N GLN A 351 5.17 0.69 15.94
CA GLN A 351 6.31 1.19 16.71
C GLN A 351 6.16 1.00 18.23
N ASP A 352 4.94 0.82 18.73
CA ASP A 352 4.66 0.64 20.15
C ASP A 352 4.62 -0.85 20.52
N LEU A 353 5.81 -1.46 20.62
CA LEU A 353 5.97 -2.89 20.96
C LEU A 353 5.47 -3.25 22.37
N ASP A 354 5.21 -2.25 23.22
CA ASP A 354 4.63 -2.44 24.55
C ASP A 354 3.09 -2.51 24.52
N ASN A 355 2.48 -2.06 23.41
CA ASN A 355 1.03 -2.02 23.20
C ASN A 355 0.57 -3.15 22.28
N ILE A 356 0.90 -4.39 22.66
CA ILE A 356 0.51 -5.62 21.97
C ILE A 356 -0.40 -6.48 22.86
N ASP A 357 -1.33 -7.22 22.25
CA ASP A 357 -2.20 -8.15 22.97
C ASP A 357 -1.47 -9.45 23.35
N GLU A 358 -2.16 -10.37 24.05
CA GLU A 358 -1.61 -11.67 24.47
C GLU A 358 -1.12 -12.55 23.30
N LYS A 359 -1.48 -12.22 22.06
CA LYS A 359 -1.07 -12.90 20.82
C LYS A 359 0.05 -12.17 20.09
N GLY A 360 0.59 -11.09 20.67
CA GLY A 360 1.66 -10.28 20.09
C GLY A 360 1.20 -9.35 18.96
N ILE A 361 -0.09 -9.05 18.86
CA ILE A 361 -0.66 -8.14 17.85
C ILE A 361 -0.83 -6.75 18.47
N ALA A 362 -0.27 -5.73 17.83
CA ALA A 362 -0.42 -4.35 18.29
C ALA A 362 -1.90 -3.93 18.38
N PHE A 363 -2.25 -3.24 19.47
CA PHE A 363 -3.55 -2.60 19.61
C PHE A 363 -3.70 -1.49 18.57
N THR A 364 -4.95 -1.09 18.30
CA THR A 364 -5.18 0.01 17.35
C THR A 364 -4.66 1.33 17.94
N ILE A 365 -4.20 2.24 17.08
CA ILE A 365 -3.97 3.64 17.45
C ILE A 365 -5.29 4.41 17.49
N ARG A 366 -5.25 5.61 18.05
CA ARG A 366 -6.41 6.51 18.11
C ARG A 366 -6.53 7.29 16.80
N SER A 367 -7.03 6.63 15.75
CA SER A 367 -7.24 7.23 14.44
C SER A 367 -8.64 7.83 14.30
N VAL A 368 -8.74 8.91 13.52
CA VAL A 368 -10.01 9.56 13.14
C VAL A 368 -10.00 9.79 11.64
N PHE A 369 -11.03 9.35 10.94
CA PHE A 369 -11.27 9.56 9.51
C PHE A 369 -12.55 10.37 9.33
N VAL A 370 -12.43 11.54 8.72
CA VAL A 370 -13.58 12.39 8.33
C VAL A 370 -13.93 12.08 6.88
N ILE A 371 -15.06 11.43 6.66
CA ILE A 371 -15.48 10.90 5.35
C ILE A 371 -16.69 11.69 4.83
N ASP A 372 -16.64 12.13 3.58
CA ASP A 372 -17.75 12.86 2.96
C ASP A 372 -18.82 11.93 2.32
N PRO A 373 -19.99 12.47 1.94
CA PRO A 373 -21.06 11.69 1.29
C PRO A 373 -20.67 10.99 -0.01
N ASN A 374 -19.63 11.47 -0.70
CA ASN A 374 -19.10 10.86 -1.92
C ASN A 374 -18.12 9.73 -1.61
N LYS A 375 -18.03 9.31 -0.35
CA LYS A 375 -17.07 8.33 0.15
C LYS A 375 -15.68 8.80 -0.21
N LYS A 376 -15.30 9.98 0.27
CA LYS A 376 -13.90 10.42 0.23
C LYS A 376 -13.42 10.72 1.63
N ILE A 377 -12.23 10.25 1.99
CA ILE A 377 -11.57 10.69 3.21
C ILE A 377 -11.09 12.12 2.97
N ARG A 378 -11.59 13.05 3.78
CA ARG A 378 -11.30 14.49 3.70
C ARG A 378 -10.23 14.93 4.67
N LEU A 379 -10.11 14.22 5.78
CA LEU A 379 -9.11 14.49 6.81
C LEU A 379 -8.87 13.21 7.63
N THR A 380 -7.62 12.99 8.02
CA THR A 380 -7.23 11.95 8.98
C THR A 380 -6.46 12.59 10.14
N MET A 381 -6.74 12.14 11.37
CA MET A 381 -5.92 12.44 12.55
C MET A 381 -5.44 11.14 13.19
N MET A 382 -4.17 11.07 13.58
CA MET A 382 -3.58 9.89 14.22
C MET A 382 -2.96 10.32 15.54
N TYR A 383 -3.43 9.73 16.63
CA TYR A 383 -2.93 9.97 17.98
C TYR A 383 -2.36 8.67 18.54
N PRO A 384 -1.22 8.71 19.27
CA PRO A 384 -0.71 7.53 19.96
C PRO A 384 -1.66 7.14 21.10
N ALA A 385 -1.57 5.89 21.57
CA ALA A 385 -2.42 5.38 22.65
C ALA A 385 -2.35 6.23 23.93
N SER A 386 -1.20 6.86 24.18
CA SER A 386 -0.91 7.75 25.32
C SER A 386 -1.62 9.11 25.28
N THR A 387 -2.16 9.54 24.13
CA THR A 387 -2.71 10.90 23.95
C THR A 387 -4.18 10.85 23.58
N GLY A 388 -5.06 11.26 24.50
CA GLY A 388 -6.49 11.42 24.22
C GLY A 388 -6.77 12.53 23.20
N ARG A 389 -7.77 12.31 22.36
CA ARG A 389 -8.21 13.22 21.29
C ARG A 389 -9.04 14.39 21.82
N ASN A 390 -9.07 15.45 21.03
CA ASN A 390 -9.95 16.59 21.24
C ASN A 390 -11.20 16.46 20.34
N THR A 391 -12.35 16.11 20.93
CA THR A 391 -13.62 15.96 20.19
C THR A 391 -14.12 17.27 19.58
N ALA A 392 -13.81 18.42 20.21
CA ALA A 392 -14.16 19.73 19.68
C ALA A 392 -13.38 20.04 18.40
N GLU A 393 -12.14 19.56 18.28
CA GLU A 393 -11.36 19.73 17.04
C GLU A 393 -11.93 18.89 15.90
N VAL A 394 -12.38 17.65 16.17
CA VAL A 394 -13.07 16.82 15.17
C VAL A 394 -14.33 17.50 14.65
N LEU A 395 -15.11 18.14 15.54
CA LEU A 395 -16.27 18.93 15.13
C LEU A 395 -15.86 20.18 14.32
N ARG A 396 -14.86 20.94 14.79
CA ARG A 396 -14.37 22.18 14.15
C ARG A 396 -13.86 21.93 12.73
N VAL A 397 -13.08 20.87 12.51
CA VAL A 397 -12.61 20.54 11.15
C VAL A 397 -13.76 20.07 10.25
N THR A 398 -14.78 19.43 10.82
CA THR A 398 -15.99 19.07 10.07
C THR A 398 -16.74 20.33 9.63
N ASP A 399 -16.88 21.32 10.51
CA ASP A 399 -17.43 22.63 10.16
C ASP A 399 -16.62 23.35 9.07
N SER A 400 -15.29 23.30 9.17
CA SER A 400 -14.38 23.87 8.17
C SER A 400 -14.58 23.23 6.80
N LEU A 401 -14.55 21.89 6.74
CA LEU A 401 -14.72 21.12 5.49
C LEU A 401 -16.09 21.39 4.85
N GLN A 402 -17.17 21.32 5.64
CA GLN A 402 -18.51 21.59 5.13
C GLN A 402 -18.69 23.05 4.69
N THR A 403 -18.09 24.01 5.40
CA THR A 403 -18.12 25.43 5.01
C THR A 403 -17.38 25.65 3.69
N GLY A 404 -16.21 25.03 3.53
CA GLY A 404 -15.43 25.05 2.29
C GLY A 404 -16.24 24.51 1.11
N ASP A 405 -16.87 23.35 1.27
CA ASP A 405 -17.68 22.73 0.22
C ASP A 405 -18.92 23.57 -0.13
N LYS A 406 -19.66 24.06 0.87
CA LYS A 406 -20.92 24.81 0.67
C LYS A 406 -20.69 26.21 0.10
N LYS A 407 -19.62 26.89 0.53
CA LYS A 407 -19.40 28.32 0.21
C LYS A 407 -18.29 28.54 -0.82
N GLY A 408 -17.42 27.56 -1.05
CA GLY A 408 -16.26 27.69 -1.93
C GLY A 408 -15.23 28.67 -1.37
N VAL A 409 -14.87 28.48 -0.10
CA VAL A 409 -13.94 29.32 0.68
C VAL A 409 -12.92 28.45 1.40
N THR A 410 -11.90 29.06 2.00
CA THR A 410 -10.90 28.36 2.81
C THR A 410 -10.89 28.93 4.22
N THR A 411 -10.78 28.08 5.25
CA THR A 411 -10.73 28.56 6.64
C THR A 411 -9.29 28.85 7.08
N PRO A 412 -8.98 29.98 7.73
CA PRO A 412 -7.65 30.28 8.25
C PRO A 412 -7.25 29.38 9.42
N ILE A 413 -5.99 29.51 9.87
CA ILE A 413 -5.48 28.89 11.10
C ILE A 413 -6.39 29.25 12.29
N ASN A 414 -6.68 28.25 13.14
CA ASN A 414 -7.52 28.36 14.33
C ASN A 414 -8.96 28.83 14.10
N TRP A 415 -9.45 28.84 12.86
CA TRP A 415 -10.79 29.31 12.53
C TRP A 415 -11.89 28.59 13.31
N MET A 416 -12.83 29.37 13.83
CA MET A 416 -14.08 28.93 14.44
C MET A 416 -15.30 29.36 13.61
N PRO A 417 -16.43 28.63 13.65
CA PRO A 417 -17.66 29.04 12.99
C PRO A 417 -18.08 30.47 13.34
N GLY A 418 -18.37 31.27 12.31
CA GLY A 418 -18.73 32.69 12.44
C GLY A 418 -17.57 33.67 12.21
N GLU A 419 -16.32 33.20 12.27
CA GLU A 419 -15.14 34.02 11.98
C GLU A 419 -14.89 34.19 10.47
N ASP A 420 -14.07 35.18 10.13
CA ASP A 420 -13.64 35.46 8.75
C ASP A 420 -13.00 34.22 8.10
N VAL A 421 -13.39 33.96 6.86
CA VAL A 421 -12.78 32.95 5.97
C VAL A 421 -11.94 33.62 4.90
N ILE A 422 -11.07 32.86 4.27
CA ILE A 422 -10.20 33.29 3.17
C ILE A 422 -10.91 33.06 1.83
N VAL A 423 -10.89 34.10 1.00
CA VAL A 423 -11.30 34.02 -0.42
C VAL A 423 -10.21 33.27 -1.20
N PRO A 424 -10.51 32.17 -1.90
CA PRO A 424 -9.52 31.41 -2.66
C PRO A 424 -8.79 32.27 -3.69
N PRO A 425 -7.47 32.09 -3.89
CA PRO A 425 -6.71 32.88 -4.87
C PRO A 425 -7.24 32.80 -6.31
N SER A 426 -7.93 31.70 -6.65
CA SER A 426 -8.56 31.49 -7.96
C SER A 426 -9.79 32.37 -8.21
N VAL A 427 -10.36 33.00 -7.19
CA VAL A 427 -11.53 33.88 -7.31
C VAL A 427 -11.07 35.33 -7.36
N SER A 428 -11.46 36.08 -8.40
CA SER A 428 -11.11 37.51 -8.51
C SER A 428 -11.76 38.34 -7.40
N THR A 429 -11.17 39.47 -6.99
CA THR A 429 -11.76 40.33 -5.96
C THR A 429 -13.17 40.85 -6.36
N PRO A 430 -13.43 41.23 -7.63
CA PRO A 430 -14.78 41.56 -8.08
C PRO A 430 -15.79 40.40 -7.92
N ASP A 431 -15.42 39.18 -8.31
CA ASP A 431 -16.30 38.01 -8.18
C ASP A 431 -16.55 37.65 -6.71
N ALA A 432 -15.51 37.76 -5.88
CA ALA A 432 -15.63 37.54 -4.45
C ALA A 432 -16.58 38.55 -3.80
N LYS A 433 -16.49 39.85 -4.15
CA LYS A 433 -17.42 40.87 -3.66
C LYS A 433 -18.86 40.61 -4.14
N LYS A 434 -19.03 40.16 -5.38
CA LYS A 434 -20.35 39.78 -5.91
C LYS A 434 -20.95 38.58 -5.16
N LYS A 435 -20.12 37.60 -4.79
CA LYS A 435 -20.54 36.36 -4.14
C LYS A 435 -20.73 36.50 -2.62
N PHE A 436 -19.86 37.23 -1.94
CA PHE A 436 -19.79 37.28 -0.48
C PHE A 436 -20.04 38.66 0.12
N GLY A 437 -20.12 39.72 -0.70
CA GLY A 437 -20.32 41.10 -0.24
C GLY A 437 -19.00 41.77 0.14
N GLU A 438 -18.81 42.03 1.43
CA GLU A 438 -17.61 42.73 1.91
C GLU A 438 -16.38 41.81 1.87
N VAL A 439 -15.31 42.28 1.22
CA VAL A 439 -14.04 41.56 1.14
C VAL A 439 -12.93 42.48 1.65
N ARG A 440 -12.28 42.08 2.73
CA ARG A 440 -11.13 42.75 3.32
C ARG A 440 -9.84 42.23 2.71
N GLU A 441 -9.22 43.04 1.86
CA GLU A 441 -7.97 42.70 1.18
C GLU A 441 -6.76 43.18 2.00
N VAL A 442 -5.94 42.24 2.49
CA VAL A 442 -4.68 42.54 3.20
C VAL A 442 -3.50 42.50 2.22
N LYS A 443 -3.54 41.52 1.31
CA LYS A 443 -2.64 41.37 0.15
C LYS A 443 -3.45 40.78 -1.02
N PRO A 444 -2.97 40.87 -2.28
CA PRO A 444 -3.68 40.29 -3.42
C PRO A 444 -4.05 38.80 -3.26
N TYR A 445 -3.22 38.02 -2.55
CA TYR A 445 -3.46 36.60 -2.28
C TYR A 445 -4.10 36.33 -0.90
N LEU A 446 -4.20 37.35 -0.03
CA LEU A 446 -4.70 37.22 1.35
C LEU A 446 -5.89 38.16 1.55
N ARG A 447 -7.07 37.61 1.31
CA ARG A 447 -8.35 38.33 1.31
C ARG A 447 -9.32 37.58 2.21
N PHE A 448 -9.98 38.33 3.09
CA PHE A 448 -10.92 37.79 4.06
C PHE A 448 -12.35 38.21 3.72
N THR A 449 -13.31 37.37 4.05
CA THR A 449 -14.75 37.66 3.98
C THR A 449 -15.46 36.92 5.10
N ASN A 450 -16.62 37.42 5.53
CA ASN A 450 -17.46 36.70 6.49
C ASN A 450 -18.59 35.97 5.74
N VAL A 451 -18.73 34.66 5.95
CA VAL A 451 -19.77 33.82 5.32
C VAL A 451 -20.84 33.33 6.30
N GLY A 452 -20.81 33.84 7.54
CA GLY A 452 -21.64 33.45 8.67
C GLY A 452 -22.67 34.49 9.09
N LYS A 453 -23.12 35.35 8.16
CA LYS A 453 -24.32 36.18 8.33
C LYS A 453 -25.56 35.49 7.76
#